data_AF-A0A970KR23-F1
#
_entry.id   AF-A0A970KR23-F1
#
_cell.length_a   1.000
_cell.length_b   1.000
_cell.length_c   1.000
_cell.angle_alpha   90.00
_cell.angle_beta   90.00
_cell.angle_gamma   90.00
#
_symmetry.space_group_name_H-M   'P 1'
#
loop_
_entity.id
_entity.type
_entity.pdbx_description
1 polymer ?
#
loop_
_entity_poly.entity_id
_entity_poly.type
_entity_poly.pdbx_seq_one_letter_code
_entity_poly.pdbx_strand_id
1 'polypeptide(L)'
;MKTLSGFTYRRRLQAKKQKTLCRISGLLLICLLVVAITVFNGGVAAGSKEVRQTVIVAEGDTLWSIAGRFLPDGTDIRSYISMIRSHNNLAGTLVYPGQILALP
;
A
#
# COMPACT_ATOMS: atom_id res chain seq x y z
N MET A 1 5.02 -70.26 -20.39
CA MET A 1 5.90 -69.37 -19.61
C MET A 1 5.60 -67.91 -19.97
N LYS A 2 4.88 -67.16 -19.12
CA LYS A 2 4.60 -65.73 -19.32
C LYS A 2 5.29 -64.96 -18.20
N THR A 3 6.07 -63.96 -18.57
CA THR A 3 7.11 -63.30 -17.77
C THR A 3 6.53 -62.37 -16.70
N LEU A 4 6.98 -62.54 -15.46
CA LEU A 4 6.65 -61.71 -14.28
C LEU A 4 7.07 -60.23 -14.39
N SER A 5 7.78 -59.84 -15.45
CA SER A 5 8.32 -58.47 -15.62
C SER A 5 7.27 -57.42 -16.01
N GLY A 6 6.13 -57.82 -16.59
CA GLY A 6 5.06 -56.88 -16.99
C GLY A 6 4.31 -56.24 -15.81
N PHE A 7 4.23 -56.95 -14.69
CA PHE A 7 3.48 -56.51 -13.51
C PHE A 7 4.24 -55.44 -12.69
N THR A 8 5.57 -55.52 -12.65
CA THR A 8 6.42 -54.59 -11.87
C THR A 8 6.63 -53.26 -12.60
N TYR A 9 6.60 -53.26 -13.94
CA TYR A 9 6.71 -52.05 -14.76
C TYR A 9 5.49 -51.11 -14.59
N ARG A 10 4.26 -51.66 -14.63
CA ARG A 10 3.02 -50.86 -14.52
C ARG A 10 2.83 -50.21 -13.14
N ARG A 11 3.20 -50.90 -12.05
CA ARG A 11 3.15 -50.35 -10.67
C ARG A 11 4.04 -49.11 -10.49
N ARG A 12 5.23 -49.09 -11.11
CA ARG A 12 6.17 -47.96 -11.01
C ARG A 12 5.71 -46.74 -11.81
N LEU A 13 5.09 -46.93 -12.98
CA LEU A 13 4.49 -45.84 -13.76
C LEU A 13 3.28 -45.22 -13.06
N GLN A 14 2.40 -46.05 -12.48
CA GLN A 14 1.23 -45.59 -11.73
C GLN A 14 1.62 -44.79 -10.48
N ALA A 15 2.64 -45.24 -9.73
CA ALA A 15 3.16 -44.53 -8.57
C ALA A 15 3.84 -43.20 -8.93
N LYS A 16 4.52 -43.11 -10.08
CA LYS A 16 5.07 -41.84 -10.59
C LYS A 16 3.96 -40.88 -11.00
N LYS A 17 2.95 -41.36 -11.76
CA LYS A 17 1.80 -40.55 -12.20
C LYS A 17 0.98 -40.02 -11.02
N GLN A 18 0.72 -40.86 -10.00
CA GLN A 18 0.07 -40.45 -8.75
C GLN A 18 0.89 -39.40 -7.98
N LYS A 19 2.23 -39.54 -7.89
CA LYS A 19 3.10 -38.55 -7.24
C LYS A 19 3.12 -37.21 -7.97
N THR A 20 3.11 -37.19 -9.30
CA THR A 20 3.06 -35.94 -10.09
C THR A 20 1.69 -35.26 -9.97
N LEU A 21 0.59 -36.04 -9.95
CA LEU A 21 -0.77 -35.54 -9.74
C LEU A 21 -0.92 -34.88 -8.35
N CYS A 22 -0.41 -35.50 -7.28
CA CYS A 22 -0.45 -34.90 -5.94
C CYS A 22 0.42 -33.63 -5.82
N ARG A 23 1.54 -33.56 -6.54
CA ARG A 23 2.40 -32.35 -6.57
C ARG A 23 1.70 -31.20 -7.28
N ILE A 24 1.05 -31.46 -8.42
CA ILE A 24 0.31 -30.45 -9.18
C ILE A 24 -0.94 -29.99 -8.41
N SER A 25 -1.68 -30.92 -7.79
CA SER A 25 -2.85 -30.57 -6.98
C SER A 25 -2.46 -29.73 -5.76
N GLY A 26 -1.33 -30.02 -5.12
CA GLY A 26 -0.79 -29.22 -4.02
C GLY A 26 -0.40 -27.81 -4.45
N LEU A 27 0.30 -27.68 -5.59
CA LEU A 27 0.66 -26.38 -6.16
C LEU A 27 -0.57 -25.54 -6.54
N LEU A 28 -1.59 -26.15 -7.15
CA LEU A 28 -2.83 -25.46 -7.51
C LEU A 28 -3.59 -24.96 -6.27
N LEU A 29 -3.63 -25.75 -5.18
CA LEU A 29 -4.21 -25.35 -3.91
C LEU A 29 -3.47 -24.17 -3.28
N ILE A 30 -2.13 -24.18 -3.33
CA ILE A 30 -1.30 -23.08 -2.82
C ILE A 30 -1.53 -21.81 -3.65
N CYS A 31 -1.56 -21.90 -4.97
CA CYS A 31 -1.87 -20.76 -5.83
C CYS A 31 -3.26 -20.19 -5.55
N LEU A 32 -4.27 -21.04 -5.34
CA LEU A 32 -5.63 -20.61 -5.02
C LEU A 32 -5.71 -19.92 -3.65
N LEU A 33 -4.97 -20.40 -2.65
CA LEU A 33 -4.86 -19.74 -1.35
C LEU A 33 -4.18 -18.37 -1.44
N VAL A 34 -3.09 -18.25 -2.22
CA VAL A 34 -2.40 -16.96 -2.43
C VAL A 34 -3.33 -15.96 -3.10
N VAL A 35 -4.07 -16.37 -4.14
CA VAL A 35 -5.05 -15.50 -4.81
C VAL A 35 -6.16 -15.07 -3.83
N ALA A 36 -6.69 -15.98 -3.03
CA ALA A 36 -7.70 -15.65 -2.01
C ALA A 36 -7.20 -14.60 -1.00
N ILE A 37 -5.95 -14.73 -0.53
CA ILE A 37 -5.33 -13.76 0.40
C ILE A 37 -5.18 -12.38 -0.26
N THR A 38 -4.77 -12.32 -1.53
CA THR A 38 -4.61 -11.04 -2.23
C THR A 38 -5.93 -10.33 -2.50
N VAL A 39 -6.99 -11.08 -2.82
CA VAL A 39 -8.33 -10.52 -3.03
C VAL A 39 -8.94 -10.02 -1.71
N PHE A 40 -8.75 -10.75 -0.60
CA PHE A 40 -9.23 -10.33 0.72
C PHE A 40 -8.51 -9.08 1.26
N ASN A 41 -7.23 -8.91 0.95
CA ASN A 41 -6.47 -7.70 1.30
C ASN A 41 -6.63 -6.55 0.30
N GLY A 42 -7.32 -6.77 -0.83
CA GLY A 42 -7.54 -5.75 -1.88
C GLY A 42 -8.42 -4.56 -1.45
N GLY A 43 -8.95 -4.58 -0.23
CA GLY A 43 -9.76 -3.50 0.36
C GLY A 43 -9.00 -2.48 1.22
N VAL A 44 -7.67 -2.52 1.30
CA VAL A 44 -6.88 -1.59 2.16
C VAL A 44 -6.46 -0.28 1.48
N ALA A 45 -7.17 0.14 0.45
CA ALA A 45 -7.04 1.48 -0.12
C ALA A 45 -8.30 2.31 0.15
N ALA A 46 -8.85 2.23 1.37
CA ALA A 46 -9.74 3.27 1.91
C ALA A 46 -8.91 4.47 2.38
N GLY A 47 -7.98 4.95 1.55
CA GLY A 47 -7.50 6.31 1.67
C GLY A 47 -8.61 7.18 1.11
N SER A 48 -9.38 7.85 1.98
CA SER A 48 -10.16 9.00 1.55
C SER A 48 -9.27 9.81 0.62
N LYS A 49 -9.77 10.11 -0.59
CA LYS A 49 -9.09 10.99 -1.53
C LYS A 49 -9.22 12.39 -0.95
N GLU A 50 -8.56 12.65 0.18
CA GLU A 50 -8.46 13.98 0.75
C GLU A 50 -7.80 14.83 -0.31
N VAL A 51 -8.58 15.77 -0.83
CA VAL A 51 -8.08 16.78 -1.74
C VAL A 51 -7.12 17.62 -0.90
N ARG A 52 -5.85 17.23 -0.89
CA ARG A 52 -4.80 17.96 -0.19
C ARG A 52 -4.66 19.31 -0.84
N GLN A 53 -5.13 20.35 -0.16
CA GLN A 53 -4.93 21.70 -0.61
C GLN A 53 -3.44 22.04 -0.47
N THR A 54 -2.86 22.61 -1.53
CA THR A 54 -1.46 23.02 -1.55
C THR A 54 -1.35 24.50 -1.89
N VAL A 55 -0.36 25.16 -1.32
CA VAL A 55 -0.09 26.59 -1.51
C VAL A 55 1.38 26.78 -1.84
N ILE A 56 1.66 27.57 -2.86
CA ILE A 56 3.02 28.03 -3.18
C ILE A 56 3.27 29.30 -2.36
N VAL A 57 4.32 29.30 -1.56
CA VAL A 57 4.76 30.45 -0.77
C VAL A 57 5.22 31.56 -1.71
N ALA A 58 4.63 32.75 -1.59
CA ALA A 58 5.04 33.91 -2.37
C ALA A 58 6.10 34.75 -1.62
N GLU A 59 6.69 35.73 -2.30
CA GLU A 59 7.55 36.71 -1.63
C GLU A 59 6.78 37.51 -0.58
N GLY A 60 7.36 37.62 0.62
CA GLY A 60 6.71 38.28 1.76
C GLY A 60 5.71 37.42 2.53
N ASP A 61 5.41 36.20 2.07
CA ASP A 61 4.60 35.27 2.85
C ASP A 61 5.37 34.77 4.08
N THR A 62 4.62 34.56 5.15
CA THR A 62 5.08 33.89 6.36
C THR A 62 4.19 32.70 6.62
N LEU A 63 4.68 31.73 7.39
CA LEU A 63 3.83 30.61 7.80
C LEU A 63 2.57 31.09 8.55
N TRP A 64 2.67 32.22 9.26
CA TRP A 64 1.55 32.84 9.97
C TRP A 64 0.52 33.46 9.01
N SER A 65 0.96 34.21 7.99
CA SER A 65 0.05 34.81 7.02
C SER A 65 -0.66 33.74 6.18
N ILE A 66 0.05 32.68 5.82
CA ILE A 66 -0.53 31.52 5.12
C ILE A 66 -1.54 30.82 6.03
N ALA A 67 -1.16 30.47 7.26
CA ALA A 67 -2.07 29.82 8.20
C ALA A 67 -3.34 30.65 8.44
N GLY A 68 -3.22 31.96 8.64
CA GLY A 68 -4.37 32.84 8.85
C GLY A 68 -5.32 32.93 7.64
N ARG A 69 -4.81 32.74 6.41
CA ARG A 69 -5.64 32.74 5.19
C ARG A 69 -6.45 31.46 5.00
N PHE A 70 -5.96 30.34 5.53
CA PHE A 70 -6.56 29.02 5.34
C PHE A 70 -7.06 28.40 6.65
N LEU A 71 -7.13 29.19 7.73
CA LEU A 71 -7.56 28.74 9.04
C LEU A 71 -9.03 28.31 9.00
N PRO A 72 -9.37 27.05 9.35
CA PRO A 72 -10.76 26.63 9.46
C PRO A 72 -11.45 27.28 10.65
N ASP A 73 -12.75 27.55 10.53
CA ASP A 73 -13.56 28.11 11.61
C ASP A 73 -13.48 27.24 12.87
N GLY A 74 -13.29 27.88 14.03
CA GLY A 74 -13.18 27.20 15.32
C GLY A 74 -11.83 26.52 15.58
N THR A 75 -10.85 26.65 14.68
CA THR A 75 -9.49 26.13 14.90
C THR A 75 -8.57 27.22 15.46
N ASP A 76 -7.77 26.89 16.47
CA ASP A 76 -6.72 27.79 16.96
C ASP A 76 -5.56 27.92 15.96
N ILE A 77 -5.11 29.15 15.71
CA ILE A 77 -4.06 29.44 14.73
C ILE A 77 -2.73 28.76 15.05
N ARG A 78 -2.37 28.59 16.33
CA ARG A 78 -1.11 27.93 16.71
C ARG A 78 -1.18 26.43 16.48
N SER A 79 -2.35 25.83 16.73
CA SER A 79 -2.62 24.44 16.38
C SER A 79 -2.52 24.23 14.88
N TYR A 80 -3.16 25.09 14.08
CA TYR A 80 -3.13 25.00 12.61
C TYR A 80 -1.72 25.15 12.05
N ILE A 81 -0.93 26.11 12.53
CA ILE A 81 0.49 26.25 12.17
C ILE A 81 1.27 24.98 12.52
N SER A 82 1.03 24.38 13.69
CA SER A 82 1.70 23.15 14.11
C SER A 82 1.33 21.96 13.20
N MET A 83 0.08 21.87 12.76
CA MET A 83 -0.35 20.88 11.78
C MET A 83 0.33 21.09 10.43
N ILE A 84 0.38 22.31 9.90
CA ILE A 84 1.10 22.61 8.65
C ILE A 84 2.59 22.22 8.79
N ARG A 85 3.23 22.53 9.91
CA ARG A 85 4.63 22.15 10.15
C ARG A 85 4.83 20.63 10.14
N SER A 86 3.96 19.90 10.84
CA SER A 86 4.00 18.44 10.91
C SER A 86 3.79 17.82 9.52
N HIS A 87 2.77 18.27 8.78
CA HIS A 87 2.45 17.79 7.43
C HIS A 87 3.58 18.00 6.42
N ASN A 88 4.39 19.05 6.60
CA ASN A 88 5.47 19.41 5.68
C ASN A 88 6.88 19.14 6.24
N ASN A 89 7.00 18.46 7.39
CA ASN A 89 8.27 18.21 8.08
C ASN A 89 9.13 19.47 8.29
N LEU A 90 8.50 20.59 8.65
CA LEU A 90 9.21 21.85 8.87
C LEU A 90 9.88 21.88 10.25
N ALA A 91 11.20 22.06 10.27
CA ALA A 91 11.97 22.19 11.52
C ALA A 91 11.52 23.40 12.37
N GLY A 92 11.01 24.46 11.74
CA GLY A 92 10.57 25.69 12.39
C GLY A 92 9.42 26.36 11.65
N THR A 93 9.31 27.68 11.77
CA THR A 93 8.30 28.52 11.10
C THR A 93 8.83 29.21 9.83
N LEU A 94 10.11 28.99 9.50
CA LEU A 94 10.75 29.58 8.33
C LEU A 94 10.25 28.89 7.07
N VAL A 95 9.82 29.70 6.10
CA VAL A 95 9.33 29.28 4.78
C VAL A 95 9.98 30.17 3.73
N TYR A 96 10.17 29.64 2.53
CA TYR A 96 10.86 30.34 1.45
C TYR A 96 9.96 30.54 0.23
N PRO A 97 10.09 31.66 -0.50
CA PRO A 97 9.37 31.85 -1.76
C PRO A 97 9.60 30.68 -2.73
N GLY A 98 8.53 30.23 -3.39
CA GLY A 98 8.52 29.07 -4.27
C GLY A 98 8.37 27.72 -3.55
N GLN A 99 8.43 27.67 -2.22
CA GLN A 99 8.17 26.45 -1.45
C GLN A 99 6.70 26.04 -1.57
N ILE A 100 6.44 24.75 -1.77
CA ILE A 100 5.08 24.20 -1.78
C ILE A 100 4.77 23.68 -0.38
N LEU A 101 3.68 24.17 0.20
CA LEU A 101 3.16 23.70 1.49
C LEU A 101 1.85 22.94 1.28
N ALA A 102 1.79 21.73 1.81
CA ALA A 102 0.56 20.98 1.97
C ALA A 102 -0.20 21.47 3.21
N LEU A 103 -1.45 21.84 3.04
CA LEU A 103 -2.31 22.19 4.16
C LEU A 103 -2.96 20.90 4.72
N PRO A 104 -3.15 20.83 6.05
CA PRO A 104 -3.87 19.74 6.69
C PRO A 104 -5.36 19.75 6.34
#